data_AF-A0A530BZ36-F1
#
_entry.id   AF-A0A530BZ36-F1
#
_cell.length_a   1.000
_cell.length_b   1.000
_cell.length_c   1.000
_cell.angle_alpha   90.00
_cell.angle_beta   90.00
_cell.angle_gamma   90.00
#
_symmetry.space_group_name_H-M   'P 1'
#
loop_
_entity.id
_entity.type
_entity.pdbx_description
1 polymer ?
#
loop_
_entity_poly.entity_id
_entity_poly.type
_entity_poly.pdbx_seq_one_letter_code
_entity_poly.pdbx_strand_id
1 'polypeptide(L)'
;MTDISPEEARDFLRGILSRNKEREDGRPFKVIVHMTREEATKIWTAKRWLDVYREWGVGIEETDFTIDNVRKFLGELIEVLKGQKGEEEMRITLNRRGLTILETAELHLDRYCMALAFPERGSKNWKGKK
;
A
#
# COMPACT_ATOMS: atom_id res chain seq x y z
N MET A 1 19.24 3.06 -7.38
CA MET A 1 17.92 3.32 -6.80
C MET A 1 18.00 2.79 -5.39
N THR A 2 17.91 3.63 -4.36
CA THR A 2 17.99 3.21 -2.96
C THR A 2 16.91 2.15 -2.72
N ASP A 3 17.26 0.98 -2.19
CA ASP A 3 16.28 -0.06 -1.89
C ASP A 3 15.43 0.41 -0.69
N ILE A 4 14.28 1.00 -0.98
CA ILE A 4 13.29 1.42 0.02
C ILE A 4 12.72 0.16 0.68
N SER A 5 12.75 0.11 2.01
CA SER A 5 12.32 -1.06 2.77
C SER A 5 10.78 -1.20 2.77
N PRO A 6 10.22 -2.39 3.03
CA PRO A 6 8.77 -2.55 3.16
C PRO A 6 8.18 -1.72 4.31
N GLU A 7 8.94 -1.53 5.40
CA GLU A 7 8.57 -0.67 6.53
C GLU A 7 8.47 0.80 6.11
N GLU A 8 9.45 1.31 5.36
CA GLU A 8 9.42 2.69 4.87
C GLU A 8 8.23 2.93 3.92
N ALA A 9 7.90 1.95 3.08
CA ALA A 9 6.75 2.02 2.19
C ALA A 9 5.43 2.00 3.00
N ARG A 10 5.30 1.09 3.98
CA ARG A 10 4.17 1.03 4.89
C ARG A 10 3.99 2.34 5.66
N ASP A 11 5.05 2.85 6.28
CA ASP A 11 5.00 4.05 7.11
C ASP A 11 4.60 5.29 6.30
N PHE A 12 4.99 5.34 5.03
CA PHE A 12 4.51 6.35 4.11
C PHE A 12 2.99 6.26 3.87
N LEU A 13 2.46 5.07 3.59
CA LEU A 13 1.01 4.86 3.45
C LEU A 13 0.26 5.21 4.73
N ARG A 14 0.76 4.75 5.88
CA ARG A 14 0.22 5.06 7.21
C ARG A 14 0.22 6.56 7.49
N GLY A 15 1.26 7.27 7.04
CA GLY A 15 1.37 8.73 7.12
C GLY A 15 0.32 9.45 6.26
N ILE A 16 -0.07 8.92 5.10
CA ILE A 16 -1.17 9.48 4.30
C ILE A 16 -2.49 9.29 5.07
N LEU A 17 -2.75 8.08 5.57
CA LEU A 17 -4.00 7.75 6.26
C LEU A 17 -4.19 8.54 7.56
N SER A 18 -3.13 8.68 8.37
CA SER A 18 -3.19 9.38 9.66
C SER A 18 -3.54 10.86 9.53
N ARG A 19 -3.07 11.51 8.46
CA ARG A 19 -3.31 12.93 8.16
C ARG A 19 -4.69 13.18 7.53
N ASN A 20 -5.32 12.15 6.97
CA ASN A 20 -6.50 12.28 6.12
C ASN A 20 -7.69 11.45 6.62
N LYS A 21 -7.86 11.36 7.94
CA LYS A 21 -9.04 10.71 8.53
C LYS A 21 -10.31 11.42 8.08
N GLU A 22 -11.32 10.61 7.75
CA GLU A 22 -12.62 11.12 7.38
C GLU A 22 -13.22 11.94 8.52
N ARG A 23 -13.80 13.09 8.16
CA ARG A 23 -14.67 13.85 9.07
C ARG A 23 -16.10 13.43 8.78
N GLU A 24 -16.87 13.08 9.81
CA GLU A 24 -18.28 12.68 9.71
C GLU A 24 -19.20 13.87 9.42
N ASP A 25 -18.88 14.71 8.43
CA ASP A 25 -19.65 15.93 8.12
C ASP A 25 -20.46 15.83 6.81
N GLY A 26 -20.50 14.65 6.19
CA GLY A 26 -21.35 14.35 5.02
C GLY A 26 -20.95 15.06 3.73
N ARG A 27 -19.80 15.76 3.70
CA ARG A 27 -19.32 16.48 2.51
C ARG A 27 -18.63 15.54 1.52
N PRO A 28 -18.58 15.91 0.21
CA PRO A 28 -17.77 15.20 -0.77
C PRO A 28 -16.32 15.10 -0.29
N PHE A 29 -15.88 13.89 0.04
CA PHE A 29 -14.57 13.63 0.61
C PHE A 29 -13.54 13.43 -0.52
N LYS A 30 -12.62 14.38 -0.64
CA LYS A 30 -11.50 14.36 -1.59
C LYS A 30 -10.22 14.80 -0.88
N VAL A 31 -9.21 13.96 -0.96
CA VAL A 31 -7.87 14.20 -0.42
C VAL A 31 -6.91 14.39 -1.58
N ILE A 32 -6.14 15.47 -1.56
CA ILE A 32 -5.04 15.68 -2.49
C ILE A 32 -3.75 15.48 -1.69
N VAL A 33 -3.00 14.45 -2.04
CA VAL A 33 -1.71 14.16 -1.40
C VAL A 33 -0.63 14.79 -2.27
N HIS A 34 0.06 15.77 -1.71
CA HIS A 34 1.24 16.40 -2.29
C HIS A 34 2.49 15.66 -1.80
N MET A 35 3.41 15.33 -2.69
CA MET A 35 4.59 14.54 -2.36
C MET A 35 5.77 14.84 -3.27
N THR A 36 6.97 14.57 -2.78
CA THR A 36 8.20 14.62 -3.59
C THR A 36 8.29 13.42 -4.53
N ARG A 37 9.23 13.44 -5.49
CA ARG A 37 9.52 12.27 -6.33
C ARG A 37 10.03 11.07 -5.55
N GLU A 38 10.78 11.31 -4.48
CA GLU A 38 11.27 10.26 -3.59
C GLU A 38 10.12 9.61 -2.83
N GLU A 39 9.18 10.40 -2.32
CA GLU A 39 7.96 9.92 -1.68
C GLU A 39 7.06 9.17 -2.65
N ALA A 40 6.92 9.67 -3.89
CA ALA A 40 6.22 8.94 -4.93
C ALA A 40 6.85 7.55 -5.13
N THR A 41 8.19 7.44 -5.11
CA THR A 41 8.95 6.17 -5.22
C THR A 41 8.46 5.13 -4.20
N LYS A 42 8.02 5.56 -3.01
CA LYS A 42 7.48 4.68 -1.98
C LYS A 42 6.17 3.99 -2.37
N ILE A 43 5.35 4.59 -3.26
CA ILE A 43 4.13 3.96 -3.81
C ILE A 43 4.50 2.81 -4.77
N TRP A 44 5.52 2.99 -5.61
CA TRP A 44 6.05 1.89 -6.44
C TRP A 44 6.59 0.77 -5.57
N THR A 45 7.36 1.11 -4.54
CA THR A 45 7.91 0.14 -3.59
C THR A 45 6.82 -0.61 -2.83
N ALA A 46 5.76 0.07 -2.38
CA ALA A 46 4.60 -0.55 -1.76
C ALA A 46 3.99 -1.63 -2.67
N LYS A 47 3.75 -1.30 -3.94
CA LYS A 47 3.24 -2.27 -4.91
C LYS A 47 4.20 -3.45 -5.10
N ARG A 48 5.51 -3.19 -5.23
CA ARG A 48 6.53 -4.23 -5.39
C ARG A 48 6.55 -5.21 -4.21
N TRP A 49 6.51 -4.73 -2.97
CA TRP A 49 6.51 -5.62 -1.81
C TRP A 49 5.20 -6.38 -1.67
N LEU A 50 4.07 -5.81 -2.07
CA LEU A 50 2.80 -6.55 -2.18
C LEU A 50 2.85 -7.62 -3.29
N ASP A 51 3.58 -7.39 -4.39
CA ASP A 51 3.82 -8.42 -5.41
C ASP A 51 4.56 -9.62 -4.79
N VAL A 52 5.63 -9.37 -4.03
CA VAL A 52 6.41 -10.41 -3.32
C VAL A 52 5.56 -11.13 -2.28
N TYR A 53 4.82 -10.37 -1.47
CA TYR A 53 4.01 -10.95 -0.41
C TYR A 53 2.88 -11.84 -0.95
N ARG A 54 2.31 -11.49 -2.12
CA ARG A 54 1.34 -12.34 -2.83
C ARG A 54 1.94 -13.69 -3.23
N GLU A 55 3.18 -13.70 -3.70
CA GLU A 55 3.87 -14.93 -4.12
C GLU A 55 4.08 -15.91 -2.96
N TRP A 56 4.06 -15.43 -1.72
CA TRP A 56 4.18 -16.28 -0.53
C TRP A 56 2.91 -17.10 -0.25
N GLY A 57 1.81 -16.86 -0.97
CA GLY A 57 0.58 -17.65 -0.87
C GLY A 57 -0.09 -17.58 0.51
N VAL A 58 0.30 -16.63 1.35
CA VAL A 58 -0.40 -16.32 2.60
C VAL A 58 -1.74 -15.73 2.19
N GLY A 59 -2.81 -16.53 2.28
CA GLY A 59 -4.15 -16.15 1.85
C GLY A 59 -4.68 -15.02 2.72
N ILE A 60 -4.80 -13.82 2.14
CA ILE A 60 -5.28 -12.63 2.85
C ILE A 60 -6.64 -12.23 2.28
N GLU A 61 -7.60 -13.12 2.44
CA GLU A 61 -8.99 -12.89 2.01
C GLU A 61 -9.83 -12.22 3.11
N GLU A 62 -9.21 -11.75 4.20
CA GLU A 62 -9.91 -11.14 5.35
C GLU A 62 -10.09 -9.61 5.25
N THR A 63 -9.70 -8.99 4.13
CA THR A 63 -9.81 -7.54 3.94
C THR A 63 -10.90 -7.20 2.92
N ASP A 64 -11.50 -6.01 3.05
CA ASP A 64 -12.56 -5.52 2.13
C ASP A 64 -12.13 -5.54 0.65
N PHE A 65 -10.83 -5.46 0.40
CA PHE A 65 -10.24 -5.57 -0.93
C PHE A 65 -9.19 -6.67 -0.98
N THR A 66 -9.24 -7.50 -2.04
CA THR A 66 -8.20 -8.50 -2.30
C THR A 66 -6.86 -7.84 -2.61
N ILE A 67 -5.76 -8.57 -2.39
CA ILE A 67 -4.42 -8.08 -2.72
C ILE A 67 -4.30 -7.69 -4.20
N ASP A 68 -5.01 -8.37 -5.10
CA ASP A 68 -5.02 -8.02 -6.53
C ASP A 68 -5.75 -6.71 -6.82
N ASN A 69 -6.86 -6.43 -6.13
CA ASN A 69 -7.54 -5.13 -6.22
C ASN A 69 -6.63 -4.00 -5.71
N VAL A 70 -5.93 -4.24 -4.59
CA VAL A 70 -4.98 -3.29 -4.02
C VAL A 70 -3.82 -3.02 -4.99
N ARG A 71 -3.21 -4.07 -5.55
CA ARG A 71 -2.09 -3.95 -6.51
C ARG A 71 -2.50 -3.18 -7.76
N LYS A 72 -3.70 -3.46 -8.28
CA LYS A 72 -4.26 -2.73 -9.43
C LYS A 72 -4.41 -1.24 -9.10
N PHE A 73 -4.99 -0.92 -7.95
CA PHE A 73 -5.16 0.45 -7.50
C PHE A 73 -3.83 1.20 -7.34
N LEU A 74 -2.83 0.59 -6.71
CA LEU A 74 -1.49 1.19 -6.62
C LEU A 74 -0.85 1.37 -8.01
N GLY A 75 -1.10 0.43 -8.93
CA GLY A 75 -0.70 0.55 -10.34
C GLY A 75 -1.32 1.78 -11.03
N GLU A 76 -2.61 2.04 -10.80
CA GLU A 76 -3.29 3.22 -11.34
C GLU A 76 -2.69 4.52 -10.78
N LEU A 77 -2.40 4.57 -9.47
CA LEU A 77 -1.71 5.72 -8.85
C LEU A 77 -0.32 5.95 -9.46
N ILE A 78 0.41 4.87 -9.71
CA ILE A 78 1.73 4.90 -10.35
C ILE A 78 1.64 5.51 -11.75
N GLU A 79 0.66 5.12 -12.57
CA GLU A 79 0.51 5.68 -13.91
C GLU A 79 0.17 7.18 -13.87
N VAL A 80 -0.66 7.61 -12.91
CA VAL A 80 -0.93 9.03 -12.65
C VAL A 80 0.34 9.80 -12.29
N LEU A 81 1.21 9.21 -11.46
CA LEU A 81 2.48 9.82 -11.06
C LEU A 81 3.49 9.87 -12.21
N LYS A 82 3.55 8.83 -13.06
CA LYS A 82 4.39 8.83 -14.28
C LYS A 82 3.97 9.92 -15.27
N GLY A 83 2.67 10.22 -15.36
CA GLY A 83 2.15 11.31 -16.19
C GLY A 83 2.61 12.71 -15.75
N GLN A 84 3.07 12.87 -14.51
CA GLN A 84 3.57 14.13 -13.92
C GLN A 84 5.10 14.25 -14.00
N LYS A 85 5.74 13.52 -14.91
CA LYS A 85 7.20 13.51 -15.06
C LYS A 85 7.69 14.89 -15.52
N GLY A 86 8.36 15.60 -14.62
CA GLY A 86 8.85 16.96 -14.87
C GLY A 86 8.45 17.95 -13.79
N GLU A 87 7.36 17.68 -13.09
CA GLU A 87 6.87 18.51 -11.99
C GLU A 87 7.83 18.51 -10.80
N GLU A 88 7.95 19.65 -10.12
CA GLU A 88 8.68 19.80 -8.86
C GLU A 88 7.94 19.09 -7.71
N GLU A 89 6.61 19.07 -7.77
CA GLU A 89 5.73 18.47 -6.78
C GLU A 89 4.74 17.52 -7.46
N MET A 90 4.67 16.27 -6.97
CA MET A 90 3.76 15.26 -7.49
C MET A 90 2.49 15.19 -6.65
N ARG A 91 1.36 14.87 -7.29
CA ARG A 91 0.05 14.85 -6.63
C ARG A 91 -0.74 13.61 -6.98
N ILE A 92 -1.40 13.02 -5.99
CA ILE A 92 -2.48 12.04 -6.19
C ILE A 92 -3.76 12.54 -5.55
N THR A 93 -4.88 12.20 -6.17
CA THR A 93 -6.21 12.48 -5.62
C THR A 93 -6.83 11.17 -5.14
N LEU A 94 -7.29 11.16 -3.90
CA LEU A 94 -7.98 10.03 -3.27
C LEU A 94 -9.39 10.43 -2.87
N ASN A 95 -10.35 9.58 -3.16
CA ASN A 95 -11.70 9.65 -2.59
C ASN A 95 -11.78 8.69 -1.39
N ARG A 96 -12.94 8.64 -0.72
CA ARG A 96 -13.18 7.76 0.44
C ARG A 96 -12.76 6.31 0.16
N ARG A 97 -13.22 5.75 -0.98
CA ARG A 97 -12.89 4.38 -1.40
C ARG A 97 -11.38 4.21 -1.63
N GLY A 98 -10.72 5.21 -2.21
CA GLY A 98 -9.27 5.21 -2.41
C GLY A 98 -8.50 5.15 -1.09
N LEU A 99 -8.96 5.86 -0.05
CA LEU A 99 -8.37 5.73 1.29
C LEU A 99 -8.57 4.34 1.88
N THR A 100 -9.77 3.74 1.76
CA THR A 100 -10.02 2.39 2.28
C THR A 100 -9.16 1.33 1.58
N ILE A 101 -8.94 1.46 0.26
CA ILE A 101 -8.02 0.58 -0.47
C ILE A 101 -6.57 0.81 -0.01
N LEU A 102 -6.19 2.07 0.25
CA LEU A 102 -4.85 2.41 0.75
C LEU A 102 -4.60 1.88 2.17
N GLU A 103 -5.62 1.91 3.03
CA GLU A 103 -5.60 1.29 4.36
C GLU A 103 -5.44 -0.22 4.25
N THR A 104 -6.13 -0.86 3.32
CA THR A 104 -5.93 -2.29 3.04
C THR A 104 -4.50 -2.57 2.55
N ALA A 105 -3.93 -1.70 1.71
CA ALA A 105 -2.55 -1.81 1.24
C ALA A 105 -1.54 -1.70 2.38
N GLU A 106 -1.75 -0.74 3.28
CA GLU A 106 -0.94 -0.55 4.48
C GLU A 106 -1.00 -1.77 5.40
N LEU A 107 -2.19 -2.30 5.66
CA LEU A 107 -2.37 -3.50 6.47
C LEU A 107 -1.66 -4.73 5.89
N HIS A 108 -1.73 -4.94 4.58
CA HIS A 108 -1.01 -6.03 3.92
C HIS A 108 0.50 -5.87 4.04
N LEU A 109 1.03 -4.65 3.90
CA LEU A 109 2.46 -4.38 4.11
C LEU A 109 2.87 -4.55 5.58
N ASP A 110 2.03 -4.16 6.53
CA ASP A 110 2.29 -4.36 7.95
C ASP A 110 2.36 -5.85 8.30
N ARG A 111 1.43 -6.66 7.79
CA ARG A 111 1.45 -8.13 7.91
C ARG A 111 2.72 -8.73 7.28
N TYR A 112 3.14 -8.24 6.13
CA TYR A 112 4.40 -8.66 5.50
C TYR A 112 5.62 -8.32 6.38
N CYS A 113 5.70 -7.09 6.90
CA CYS A 113 6.78 -6.67 7.81
C CYS A 113 6.79 -7.53 9.09
N MET A 114 5.63 -7.85 9.66
CA MET A 114 5.52 -8.75 10.82
C MET A 114 6.02 -10.16 10.49
N ALA A 115 5.66 -10.71 9.32
CA ALA A 115 6.12 -12.02 8.88
C ALA A 115 7.64 -12.09 8.69
N LEU A 116 8.27 -10.98 8.25
CA LEU A 116 9.73 -10.85 8.16
C LEU A 116 10.39 -10.76 9.54
N ALA A 117 9.84 -9.96 10.45
CA ALA A 117 10.40 -9.72 11.78
C ALA A 117 10.25 -10.92 12.72
N PHE A 118 9.18 -11.69 12.55
CA PHE A 118 8.87 -12.89 13.32
C PHE A 118 8.74 -14.10 12.39
N PRO A 119 9.86 -14.70 11.92
CA PRO A 119 9.82 -15.93 11.16
C PRO A 119 9.42 -17.15 12.03
N GLU A 120 8.54 -16.99 13.03
CA GLU A 120 8.29 -17.97 14.10
C GLU A 120 8.18 -19.40 13.56
N ARG A 121 9.15 -20.24 13.96
CA ARG A 121 8.97 -21.54 14.64
C ARG A 121 7.66 -22.29 14.34
N GLY A 122 7.31 -22.42 13.06
CA GLY A 122 6.03 -23.01 12.61
C GLY A 122 6.13 -23.73 11.26
N SER A 123 7.34 -23.99 10.76
CA SER A 123 7.62 -24.93 9.64
C SER A 123 7.30 -26.39 10.04
N LYS A 124 6.09 -26.64 10.53
CA LYS A 124 5.52 -27.97 10.70
C LYS A 124 4.09 -28.11 10.18
N ASN A 125 3.40 -27.03 9.81
CA ASN A 125 2.01 -27.11 9.35
C ASN A 125 1.71 -26.45 8.00
N TRP A 126 2.70 -26.27 7.12
CA TRP A 126 2.39 -26.14 5.69
C TRP A 126 2.10 -27.54 5.11
N LYS A 127 0.99 -28.14 5.52
CA LYS A 127 0.37 -29.20 4.75
C LYS A 127 -0.30 -28.52 3.56
N GLY A 128 0.40 -28.50 2.44
CA GLY A 128 -0.23 -28.34 1.14
C GLY A 128 -1.46 -29.25 1.10
N LYS A 129 -2.62 -28.64 0.86
CA LYS A 129 -3.84 -29.39 0.57
C LYS A 129 -3.58 -30.21 -0.70
N LYS A 130 -3.75 -31.53 -0.53
CA LYS A 130 -3.85 -32.65 -1.49
C LYS A 130 -3.63 -32.34 -2.97
#